data_AF-A0A7V9G7L4-F1
#
_entry.id   AF-A0A7V9G7L4-F1
#
_cell.length_a   1.000
_cell.length_b   1.000
_cell.length_c   1.000
_cell.angle_alpha   90.00
_cell.angle_beta   90.00
_cell.angle_gamma   90.00
#
_symmetry.space_group_name_H-M   'P 1'
#
loop_
_entity.id
_entity.type
_entity.pdbx_description
1 polymer ?
#
loop_
_entity_poly.entity_id
_entity_poly.type
_entity_poly.pdbx_seq_one_letter_code
_entity_poly.pdbx_strand_id
1 'polypeptide(L)'
;MATHSIDDITRMINSALAKEFELDPARLVPEADLMKDLELDSLDSVDLIAAMEKTFKVKCPEKEARALRTMGDIYAFVDRLVNRPQEVPPPLQVPVPAKAG
;
A
#
# COMPACT_ATOMS: atom_id res chain seq x y z
N MET A 1 -11.86 -16.60 10.55
CA MET A 1 -11.38 -15.55 9.63
C MET A 1 -10.53 -14.64 10.50
N ALA A 2 -9.24 -14.49 10.21
CA ALA A 2 -8.37 -13.68 11.06
C ALA A 2 -8.65 -12.20 10.74
N THR A 3 -9.54 -11.58 11.51
CA THR A 3 -9.82 -10.15 11.46
C THR A 3 -8.58 -9.42 11.96
N HIS A 4 -7.72 -8.97 11.04
CA HIS A 4 -6.59 -8.13 11.40
C HIS A 4 -7.09 -6.69 11.46
N SER A 5 -6.77 -5.99 12.56
CA SER A 5 -7.07 -4.57 12.67
C SER A 5 -6.17 -3.77 11.74
N ILE A 6 -6.61 -2.60 11.30
CA ILE A 6 -5.82 -1.71 10.42
C ILE A 6 -4.43 -1.41 11.00
N ASP A 7 -4.31 -1.26 12.32
CA ASP A 7 -3.04 -1.06 13.01
C ASP A 7 -2.05 -2.22 12.81
N ASP A 8 -2.54 -3.46 12.94
CA ASP A 8 -1.75 -4.68 12.69
C ASP A 8 -1.25 -4.75 11.25
N ILE A 9 -2.14 -4.42 10.30
CA ILE A 9 -1.82 -4.39 8.87
C ILE A 9 -0.76 -3.33 8.57
N THR A 10 -0.96 -2.09 9.03
CA THR A 10 0.01 -1.01 8.88
C THR A 10 1.36 -1.39 9.48
N ARG A 11 1.37 -2.00 10.66
CA ARG A 11 2.62 -2.39 11.33
C ARG A 11 3.35 -3.51 10.57
N MET A 12 2.62 -4.48 10.03
CA MET A 12 3.21 -5.53 9.18
C MET A 12 3.77 -4.96 7.88
N ILE A 13 3.01 -4.09 7.20
CA ILE A 13 3.45 -3.42 5.96
C ILE A 13 4.71 -2.61 6.25
N ASN A 14 4.71 -1.81 7.32
CA ASN A 14 5.84 -0.97 7.68
C ASN A 14 7.08 -1.79 8.01
N SER A 15 6.90 -2.89 8.75
CA SER A 15 8.00 -3.77 9.10
C SER A 15 8.55 -4.54 7.90
N ALA A 16 7.71 -4.90 6.93
CA ALA A 16 8.13 -5.52 5.68
C ALA A 16 8.92 -4.51 4.83
N LEU A 17 8.36 -3.32 4.63
CA LEU A 17 8.98 -2.23 3.87
C LEU A 17 10.32 -1.79 4.44
N ALA A 18 10.39 -1.55 5.75
CA ALA A 18 11.62 -1.17 6.42
C ALA A 18 12.71 -2.24 6.29
N LYS A 19 12.33 -3.51 6.15
CA LYS A 19 13.27 -4.63 6.05
C LYS A 19 13.67 -4.95 4.61
N GLU A 20 12.73 -4.91 3.67
CA GLU A 20 12.99 -5.23 2.26
C GLU A 20 13.65 -4.07 1.51
N PHE A 21 13.30 -2.83 1.87
CA PHE A 21 13.79 -1.61 1.22
C PHE A 21 14.70 -0.77 2.12
N GLU A 22 15.06 -1.28 3.30
CA GLU A 22 15.93 -0.59 4.28
C GLU A 22 15.44 0.83 4.63
N LEU A 23 14.12 1.04 4.61
CA LEU A 23 13.48 2.32 4.87
C LEU A 23 13.33 2.59 6.36
N ASP A 24 13.38 3.88 6.72
CA ASP A 24 13.16 4.30 8.10
C ASP A 24 11.65 4.25 8.43
N PRO A 25 11.24 3.54 9.50
CA PRO A 25 9.84 3.42 9.87
C PRO A 25 9.19 4.76 10.25
N ALA A 26 9.97 5.79 10.59
CA ALA A 26 9.45 7.14 10.83
C ALA A 26 9.02 7.85 9.53
N ARG A 27 9.56 7.44 8.36
CA ARG A 27 9.13 7.93 7.03
C ARG A 27 7.87 7.20 6.53
N LEU A 28 7.54 6.05 7.09
CA LEU A 28 6.38 5.23 6.69
C LEU A 28 5.06 5.79 7.24
N VAL A 29 4.79 7.06 6.94
CA VAL A 29 3.57 7.78 7.31
C VAL A 29 2.54 7.67 6.19
N PRO A 30 1.22 7.68 6.47
CA PRO A 30 0.20 7.54 5.44
C PRO A 30 0.25 8.61 4.34
N GLU A 31 0.81 9.78 4.64
CA GLU A 31 0.99 10.88 3.69
C GLU A 31 2.26 10.75 2.83
N ALA A 32 3.16 9.79 3.14
CA ALA A 32 4.39 9.60 2.40
C ALA A 32 4.12 9.06 1.01
N ASP A 33 4.72 9.71 0.01
CA ASP A 33 4.67 9.29 -1.38
C ASP A 33 5.73 8.22 -1.65
N LEU A 34 5.34 7.12 -2.26
CA LEU A 34 6.22 5.97 -2.48
C LEU A 34 7.43 6.34 -3.34
N MET A 35 7.22 7.16 -4.38
CA MET A 35 8.28 7.51 -5.32
C MET A 35 9.07 8.74 -4.88
N LYS A 36 8.41 9.74 -4.29
CA LYS A 36 9.05 11.00 -3.91
C LYS A 36 9.62 11.01 -2.51
N ASP A 37 8.91 10.40 -1.55
CA ASP A 37 9.30 10.43 -0.14
C ASP A 37 10.04 9.15 0.25
N LEU A 38 9.64 7.99 -0.26
CA LEU A 38 10.33 6.72 0.02
C LEU A 38 11.34 6.34 -1.06
N GLU A 39 11.43 7.12 -2.14
CA GLU A 39 12.40 6.93 -3.22
C GLU A 39 12.31 5.53 -3.87
N LEU A 40 11.13 4.91 -3.82
CA LEU A 40 10.85 3.62 -4.44
C LEU A 40 10.64 3.80 -5.94
N ASP A 41 11.33 3.00 -6.75
CA ASP A 41 11.16 3.01 -8.19
C ASP A 41 9.90 2.22 -8.61
N SER A 42 9.56 2.30 -9.90
CA SER A 42 8.48 1.52 -10.50
C SER A 42 8.72 0.01 -10.38
N LEU A 43 9.98 -0.43 -10.30
CA LEU A 43 10.34 -1.84 -10.04
C LEU A 43 10.09 -2.25 -8.59
N ASP A 44 10.48 -1.41 -7.62
CA ASP A 44 10.28 -1.67 -6.19
C ASP A 44 8.79 -1.84 -5.84
N SER A 45 7.94 -1.09 -6.53
CA SER A 45 6.49 -1.20 -6.41
C SER A 45 5.96 -2.59 -6.81
N VAL A 46 6.61 -3.30 -7.73
CA VAL A 46 6.23 -4.67 -8.14
C VAL A 46 6.63 -5.69 -7.07
N ASP A 47 7.85 -5.57 -6.54
CA ASP A 47 8.36 -6.43 -5.47
C ASP A 47 7.56 -6.26 -4.17
N LEU A 48 7.23 -5.02 -3.79
CA LEU A 48 6.33 -4.72 -2.67
C LEU A 48 5.04 -5.52 -2.77
N ILE A 49 4.36 -5.41 -3.91
CA ILE A 49 3.04 -6.02 -4.11
C ILE A 49 3.15 -7.53 -4.06
N ALA A 50 4.16 -8.10 -4.69
CA ALA A 50 4.43 -9.54 -4.64
C ALA A 50 4.70 -10.03 -3.20
N ALA A 51 5.45 -9.26 -2.40
CA ALA A 51 5.72 -9.57 -1.00
C ALA A 51 4.44 -9.51 -0.15
N MET A 52 3.58 -8.52 -0.37
CA MET A 52 2.28 -8.39 0.31
C MET A 52 1.33 -9.53 -0.07
N GLU A 53 1.20 -9.86 -1.35
CA GLU A 53 0.38 -10.98 -1.82
C GLU A 53 0.80 -12.31 -1.17
N LYS A 54 2.12 -12.55 -1.06
CA LYS A 54 2.67 -13.74 -0.41
C LYS A 54 2.47 -13.75 1.11
N THR A 55 2.65 -12.61 1.76
CA THR A 55 2.52 -12.45 3.22
C THR A 55 1.08 -12.63 3.68
N PHE A 56 0.15 -11.95 3.02
CA PHE A 56 -1.27 -11.95 3.38
C PHE A 56 -2.08 -13.04 2.66
N LYS A 57 -1.47 -13.76 1.70
CA LYS A 57 -2.13 -14.75 0.82
C LYS A 57 -3.35 -14.16 0.10
N VAL A 58 -3.23 -12.90 -0.32
CA VAL A 58 -4.24 -12.16 -1.07
C VAL A 58 -3.82 -12.03 -2.53
N LYS A 59 -4.76 -11.66 -3.39
CA LYS A 59 -4.46 -11.30 -4.80
C LYS A 59 -4.60 -9.80 -4.99
N CYS A 60 -3.55 -9.18 -5.46
CA CYS A 60 -3.48 -7.77 -5.75
C CYS A 60 -3.51 -7.54 -7.27
N PRO A 61 -4.59 -6.96 -7.83
CA PRO A 61 -4.60 -6.62 -9.25
C PRO A 61 -3.55 -5.55 -9.56
N GLU A 62 -2.65 -5.84 -10.51
CA GLU A 62 -1.55 -4.95 -10.92
C GLU A 62 -2.04 -3.54 -11.32
N LYS A 63 -3.24 -3.45 -11.90
CA LYS A 63 -3.86 -2.18 -12.28
C LYS A 63 -4.10 -1.25 -11.08
N GLU A 64 -4.49 -1.81 -9.94
CA GLU A 64 -4.74 -1.03 -8.72
C GLU A 64 -3.45 -0.79 -7.95
N ALA A 65 -2.56 -1.79 -7.91
CA ALA A 65 -1.21 -1.62 -7.39
C ALA A 65 -0.49 -0.43 -8.03
N ARG A 66 -0.57 -0.28 -9.36
CA ARG A 66 -0.03 0.87 -10.10
C ARG A 66 -0.73 2.20 -9.82
N ALA A 67 -1.94 2.17 -9.27
CA ALA A 67 -2.68 3.36 -8.86
C ALA A 67 -2.28 3.84 -7.46
N LEU A 68 -1.64 2.99 -6.65
CA LEU A 68 -1.14 3.36 -5.32
C LEU A 68 0.00 4.37 -5.47
N ARG A 69 -0.11 5.49 -4.77
CA ARG A 69 0.89 6.56 -4.78
C ARG A 69 1.46 6.85 -3.40
N THR A 70 0.65 6.63 -2.37
CA THR A 70 1.02 6.90 -0.98
C THR A 70 0.95 5.64 -0.12
N MET A 71 1.63 5.67 1.02
CA MET A 71 1.51 4.62 2.03
C MET A 71 0.08 4.43 2.53
N GLY A 72 -0.69 5.52 2.64
CA GLY A 72 -2.10 5.48 3.03
C GLY A 72 -2.95 4.65 2.05
N ASP A 73 -2.67 4.77 0.75
CA ASP A 73 -3.33 3.95 -0.27
C ASP A 73 -3.02 2.46 -0.06
N ILE A 74 -1.76 2.11 0.22
CA ILE A 74 -1.36 0.72 0.49
C ILE A 74 -2.07 0.18 1.72
N TYR A 75 -2.08 0.91 2.84
CA TYR A 75 -2.70 0.43 4.08
C TYR A 75 -4.19 0.12 3.88
N ALA A 76 -4.92 1.06 3.29
CA ALA A 76 -6.36 0.89 3.03
C ALA A 76 -6.61 -0.25 2.03
N PHE A 77 -5.75 -0.38 1.03
CA PHE A 77 -5.87 -1.41 0.01
C PHE A 77 -5.64 -2.81 0.59
N VAL A 78 -4.56 -3.00 1.36
CA VAL A 78 -4.26 -4.30 2.00
C VAL A 78 -5.31 -4.64 3.06
N ASP A 79 -5.73 -3.69 3.88
CA ASP A 79 -6.81 -3.87 4.85
C ASP A 79 -8.06 -4.40 4.17
N ARG A 80 -8.47 -3.77 3.07
CA ARG A 80 -9.61 -4.20 2.29
C ARG A 80 -9.43 -5.61 1.73
N LEU A 81 -8.25 -5.97 1.22
CA LEU A 81 -8.00 -7.32 0.70
C LEU A 81 -8.06 -8.40 1.79
N VAL A 82 -7.53 -8.10 2.97
CA VAL A 82 -7.48 -9.03 4.11
C VAL A 82 -8.86 -9.17 4.75
N ASN A 83 -9.59 -8.07 4.93
CA ASN A 83 -10.89 -8.05 5.59
C ASN A 83 -12.07 -8.31 4.64
N ARG A 84 -11.94 -8.05 3.32
CA ARG A 84 -12.96 -8.29 2.28
C ARG A 84 -12.38 -8.73 0.93
N PRO A 85 -12.08 -10.02 0.74
CA PRO A 85 -11.47 -10.56 -0.48
C PRO A 85 -12.36 -10.57 -1.75
N GLN A 86 -13.55 -9.94 -1.75
CA GLN A 86 -14.58 -10.07 -2.82
C GLN A 86 -15.18 -8.75 -3.33
N GLU A 87 -14.55 -7.59 -3.08
CA GLU A 87 -14.93 -6.36 -3.78
C GLU A 87 -13.69 -5.70 -4.35
N VAL A 88 -13.48 -5.83 -5.65
CA VAL A 88 -12.60 -4.91 -6.40
C VAL A 88 -13.22 -3.51 -6.34
N PRO A 89 -12.50 -2.48 -5.84
CA PRO A 89 -13.01 -1.11 -5.84
C PRO A 89 -13.36 -0.64 -7.26
N PRO A 90 -14.38 0.22 -7.42
CA PRO A 90 -14.38 1.14 -8.54
C PRO A 90 -13.07 1.95 -8.48
N PRO A 91 -12.46 2.28 -9.64
CA PRO A 91 -11.12 2.83 -9.71
C PRO A 91 -10.98 4.00 -8.75
N LEU A 92 -9.91 3.97 -7.94
CA LEU A 92 -9.50 5.07 -7.06
C LEU A 92 -9.60 6.38 -7.85
N GLN A 93 -10.70 7.12 -7.65
CA GLN A 93 -10.77 8.52 -8.00
C GLN A 93 -9.92 9.22 -6.96
N VAL A 94 -8.62 9.25 -7.24
CA VAL A 94 -7.72 10.23 -6.63
C VAL A 94 -8.43 11.59 -6.78
N PRO A 95 -8.74 12.30 -5.69
CA PRO A 95 -9.06 13.70 -5.84
C PRO A 95 -7.79 14.35 -6.35
N VAL A 96 -7.73 14.60 -7.66
CA VAL A 96 -6.83 15.59 -8.24
C VAL A 96 -6.99 16.84 -7.37
N PRO A 97 -5.94 17.32 -6.68
CA PRO A 97 -6.05 18.55 -5.93
C PRO A 97 -6.52 19.62 -6.93
N ALA A 98 -7.72 20.13 -6.68
CA ALA A 98 -8.30 21.19 -7.47
C ALA A 98 -7.30 22.35 -7.47
N LYS A 99 -6.83 22.69 -8.67
CA LYS A 99 -5.99 23.84 -8.94
C LYS A 99 -6.63 25.07 -8.26
N ALA A 100 -6.01 25.58 -7.20
CA ALA A 100 -6.41 26.83 -6.57
C ALA A 100 -5.71 27.99 -7.30
N GLY A 101 -6.52 28.83 -7.95
CA GLY A 101 -6.19 30.22 -8.34
C GLY A 101 -5.16 30.39 -9.42
#